data_AF-A0A7C6FZ69-F1
#
_entry.id   AF-A0A7C6FZ69-F1
#
_cell.length_a   1.000
_cell.length_b   1.000
_cell.length_c   1.000
_cell.angle_alpha   90.00
_cell.angle_beta   90.00
_cell.angle_gamma   90.00
#
_symmetry.space_group_name_H-M   'P 1'
#
loop_
_entity.id
_entity.type
_entity.pdbx_description
1 polymer ?
#
loop_
_entity_poly.entity_id
_entity_poly.type
_entity_poly.pdbx_seq_one_letter_code
_entity_poly.pdbx_strand_id
1 'polypeptide(L)' 'DILKQKNYKFSEIDGIRFETDNYWFLIRVSNTTPHLTLRFEATTQELLENIKNQWITFITTIINSIL' A
#
# COMPACT_ATOMS: atom_id res chain seq x y z
N ASP A 1 13.30 -3.28 -16.42
CA ASP A 1 12.18 -3.07 -15.47
C ASP A 1 11.70 -4.37 -14.83
N ILE A 2 12.18 -4.67 -13.63
CA ILE A 2 11.74 -5.85 -12.83
C ILE A 2 10.22 -5.86 -12.63
N LEU A 3 9.60 -4.67 -12.56
CA LEU A 3 8.16 -4.49 -12.43
C LEU A 3 7.38 -5.01 -13.65
N LYS A 4 7.86 -4.74 -14.87
CA LYS A 4 7.21 -5.17 -16.11
C LYS A 4 7.28 -6.69 -16.32
N GLN A 5 8.32 -7.35 -15.80
CA GLN A 5 8.49 -8.80 -15.93
C GLN A 5 7.50 -9.60 -15.08
N LYS A 6 6.94 -9.00 -14.02
CA LYS A 6 6.00 -9.66 -13.09
C LYS A 6 4.56 -9.12 -13.17
N ASN A 7 4.23 -8.38 -14.23
CA ASN A 7 2.95 -7.70 -14.41
C ASN A 7 2.56 -6.76 -13.24
N TYR A 8 3.57 -6.19 -12.57
CA TYR A 8 3.33 -5.24 -11.48
C TYR A 8 3.09 -3.85 -12.05
N LYS A 9 1.96 -3.26 -11.66
CA LYS A 9 1.64 -1.86 -11.95
C LYS A 9 1.95 -1.03 -10.72
N PHE A 10 2.57 0.12 -10.94
CA PHE A 10 2.98 1.02 -9.89
C PHE A 10 2.75 2.46 -10.33
N SER A 11 2.26 3.30 -9.42
CA SER A 11 2.02 4.73 -9.66
C SER A 11 2.29 5.54 -8.40
N GLU A 12 2.94 6.69 -8.57
CA GLU A 12 3.27 7.65 -7.51
C GLU A 12 2.51 8.98 -7.65
N ILE A 13 1.52 9.04 -8.56
CA ILE A 13 0.83 10.29 -8.91
C ILE A 13 0.04 10.86 -7.71
N ASP A 14 -0.53 9.99 -6.88
CA ASP A 14 -1.40 10.37 -5.76
C ASP A 14 -1.16 9.44 -4.57
N GLY A 15 0.03 9.57 -3.98
CA GLY A 15 0.58 8.58 -3.06
C GLY A 15 1.08 7.34 -3.80
N ILE A 16 1.23 6.24 -3.09
CA ILE A 16 1.76 4.99 -3.63
C ILE A 16 0.59 4.07 -3.97
N ARG A 17 0.40 3.79 -5.26
CA ARG A 17 -0.48 2.72 -5.75
C ARG A 17 0.35 1.60 -6.32
N PHE A 18 0.16 0.39 -5.80
CA PHE A 18 0.78 -0.83 -6.30
C PHE A 18 -0.29 -1.88 -6.57
N GLU A 19 -0.17 -2.57 -7.69
CA GLU A 19 -1.16 -3.53 -8.17
C GLU A 19 -0.47 -4.73 -8.82
N THR A 20 -0.98 -5.91 -8.50
CA THR A 20 -0.61 -7.21 -9.05
C THR A 20 -1.89 -7.93 -9.48
N ASP A 21 -1.75 -9.11 -10.08
CA ASP A 21 -2.91 -9.93 -10.45
C ASP A 21 -3.72 -10.42 -9.23
N ASN A 22 -3.13 -10.45 -8.02
CA ASN A 22 -3.75 -11.04 -6.82
C ASN A 22 -4.14 -10.02 -5.74
N TYR A 23 -3.55 -8.84 -5.76
CA TYR A 23 -3.83 -7.79 -4.78
C TYR A 23 -3.39 -6.42 -5.26
N TRP A 24 -3.96 -5.39 -4.66
CA TRP A 24 -3.50 -4.02 -4.80
C TRP A 24 -3.61 -3.25 -3.49
N PHE A 25 -2.84 -2.19 -3.39
CA PHE A 25 -2.96 -1.22 -2.30
C PHE A 25 -2.77 0.21 -2.77
N LEU A 26 -3.33 1.14 -2.00
CA LEU A 26 -3.15 2.58 -2.13
C LEU A 26 -2.81 3.15 -0.75
N ILE A 27 -1.71 3.88 -0.68
CA ILE A 27 -1.30 4.64 0.50
C ILE A 27 -1.12 6.10 0.07
N ARG A 28 -1.94 7.01 0.59
CA ARG A 28 -1.88 8.43 0.22
C ARG A 28 -2.09 9.35 1.42
N VAL A 29 -1.62 10.58 1.29
CA VAL A 29 -1.95 11.66 2.21
C VAL A 29 -3.35 12.18 1.87
N SER A 30 -4.15 12.48 2.89
CA SER A 30 -5.44 13.15 2.72
C SER A 30 -5.24 14.64 2.38
N ASN A 31 -5.99 15.14 1.40
CA ASN A 31 -5.90 16.53 0.97
C ASN A 31 -6.62 17.52 1.91
N THR A 32 -7.56 17.03 2.72
CA THR A 32 -8.46 17.91 3.51
C THR A 32 -8.25 17.81 5.01
N THR A 33 -7.55 16.79 5.48
CA THR A 33 -7.40 16.47 6.91
C THR A 33 -6.05 15.79 7.16
N PRO A 34 -5.44 15.94 8.35
CA PRO A 34 -4.08 15.47 8.62
C PRO A 34 -4.05 13.97 8.94
N HIS A 35 -4.34 13.12 7.94
CA HIS A 35 -4.26 11.67 8.08
C HIS A 35 -3.79 10.98 6.79
N LEU A 36 -3.28 9.75 6.95
CA LEU A 36 -2.99 8.85 5.84
C LEU A 36 -4.23 8.01 5.52
N THR A 37 -4.58 7.90 4.24
CA THR A 37 -5.59 6.96 3.75
C THR A 37 -4.90 5.74 3.19
N LEU A 38 -5.24 4.56 3.71
CA LEU A 38 -4.75 3.27 3.25
C LEU A 38 -5.93 2.44 2.74
N ARG A 39 -5.81 1.85 1.55
CA ARG A 39 -6.78 0.89 0.99
C ARG A 39 -6.06 -0.35 0.54
N PHE A 40 -6.65 -1.51 0.80
CA PHE A 40 -6.12 -2.81 0.45
C PHE A 40 -7.24 -3.67 -0.12
N GLU A 41 -6.92 -4.45 -1.15
CA GLU A 41 -7.83 -5.43 -1.74
C GLU A 41 -7.00 -6.62 -2.21
N ALA A 42 -7.53 -7.82 -2.03
CA ALA A 42 -6.88 -9.05 -2.44
C ALA A 42 -7.92 -10.10 -2.84
N THR A 43 -7.48 -11.10 -3.61
CA THR A 43 -8.32 -12.22 -4.07
C THR A 43 -8.70 -13.20 -2.96
N THR A 44 -7.98 -13.20 -1.83
CA THR A 44 -8.29 -14.03 -0.65
C THR A 44 -8.21 -13.22 0.64
N GLN A 45 -8.97 -13.65 1.65
CA GLN A 45 -8.97 -13.02 2.98
C GLN A 45 -7.59 -13.12 3.66
N GLU A 46 -6.93 -14.27 3.57
CA GLU A 46 -5.58 -14.47 4.12
C GLU A 46 -4.56 -13.51 3.51
N LEU A 47 -4.59 -13.34 2.18
CA LEU A 47 -3.71 -12.41 1.48
C LEU A 47 -4.01 -10.97 1.88
N LEU A 48 -5.29 -10.60 1.99
CA LEU A 48 -5.71 -9.28 2.44
C LEU A 48 -5.17 -8.96 3.85
N GLU A 49 -5.29 -9.90 4.78
CA GLU A 49 -4.80 -9.73 6.14
C GLU A 49 -3.28 -9.62 6.19
N ASN A 50 -2.57 -10.45 5.43
CA ASN A 50 -1.11 -10.42 5.34
C ASN A 50 -0.61 -9.06 4.83
N ILE A 51 -1.09 -8.60 3.66
CA ILE A 51 -0.65 -7.31 3.10
C ILE A 51 -1.03 -6.14 4.01
N LYS A 52 -2.23 -6.17 4.59
CA LYS A 52 -2.70 -5.12 5.49
C LYS A 52 -1.78 -5.02 6.71
N ASN A 53 -1.48 -6.15 7.36
CA ASN A 53 -0.62 -6.18 8.54
C ASN A 53 0.81 -5.75 8.21
N GLN A 54 1.39 -6.29 7.13
CA GLN A 54 2.75 -5.95 6.70
C GLN A 54 2.91 -4.43 6.50
N TRP A 55 1.99 -3.80 5.75
CA TRP A 55 2.08 -2.38 5.42
C TRP A 55 1.74 -1.48 6.60
N ILE A 56 0.75 -1.82 7.42
CA ILE A 56 0.43 -1.04 8.64
C ILE A 56 1.62 -1.07 9.62
N THR A 57 2.23 -2.25 9.84
CA THR A 57 3.40 -2.37 10.71
C THR A 57 4.58 -1.55 10.19
N PHE A 58 4.86 -1.63 8.88
CA PHE A 58 5.93 -0.85 8.26
C PHE A 58 5.72 0.66 8.44
N ILE A 59 4.52 1.16 8.12
CA ILE A 59 4.20 2.60 8.23
C ILE A 59 4.26 3.06 9.69
N THR A 60 3.71 2.28 10.61
CA THR A 60 3.75 2.59 12.05
C THR A 60 5.19 2.66 12.56
N THR A 61 6.05 1.76 12.09
CA THR A 61 7.48 1.76 12.45
C THR A 61 8.17 3.03 11.98
N ILE A 62 7.91 3.47 10.74
CA ILE A 62 8.47 4.71 10.20
C ILE A 62 7.97 5.93 10.99
N ILE A 63 6.66 6.02 11.23
CA ILE A 63 6.06 7.13 11.97
C ILE A 63 6.69 7.23 13.37
N ASN A 64 6.81 6.11 14.08
CA ASN A 64 7.42 6.06 15.41
C ASN A 64 8.93 6.33 15.42
N SER A 65 9.61 6.22 14.27
CA SER A 65 11.04 6.53 14.17
C SER A 65 11.32 8.02 13.93
N ILE A 66 10.29 8.79 13.53
CA ILE A 66 10.39 10.22 13.21
C ILE A 66 9.82 11.08 14.35
N LEU A 67 9.01 10.48 15.22
CA LEU A 67 8.51 11.06 16.47
C LEU A 67 9.49 10.79 17.62
#